data_AF-A0A853GEQ9-F1
#
_entry.id   AF-A0A853GEQ9-F1
#
_cell.length_a   1.000
_cell.length_b   1.000
_cell.length_c   1.000
_cell.angle_alpha   90.00
_cell.angle_beta   90.00
_cell.angle_gamma   90.00
#
_symmetry.space_group_name_H-M   'P 1'
#
loop_
_entity.id
_entity.type
_entity.pdbx_description
1 polymer ?
#
loop_
_entity_poly.entity_id
_entity_poly.type
_entity_poly.pdbx_seq_one_letter_code
_entity_poly.pdbx_strand_id
1 'polypeptide(L)' 'MDQENSQVSALSELDADFIRVLEDLIDVLLANGTIRLTDLPPQALAKLNQRKHARARLRDSLDLINDEDQLL' A
#
# COMPACT_ATOMS: atom_id res chain seq x y z
N MET A 1 3.98 -19.29 -25.46
CA MET A 1 4.53 -18.91 -24.13
C MET A 1 4.02 -17.53 -23.69
N ASP A 2 3.42 -16.71 -24.58
CA ASP A 2 2.94 -15.36 -24.23
C ASP A 2 1.64 -15.34 -23.40
N GLN A 3 0.77 -16.34 -23.53
CA GLN A 3 -0.49 -16.42 -22.78
C GLN A 3 -0.30 -16.63 -21.26
N GLU A 4 0.78 -17.30 -20.86
CA GLU A 4 1.07 -17.59 -19.45
C GLU A 4 1.56 -16.32 -18.74
N ASN A 5 2.35 -15.48 -19.43
CA ASN A 5 2.87 -14.22 -18.89
C ASN A 5 1.75 -13.16 -18.72
N SER A 6 0.74 -13.16 -19.61
CA SER A 6 -0.42 -12.28 -19.48
C SER A 6 -1.29 -12.61 -18.27
N GLN A 7 -1.46 -13.89 -17.93
CA GLN A 7 -2.21 -14.30 -16.74
C GLN A 7 -1.47 -13.95 -15.44
N VAL A 8 -0.14 -14.11 -15.42
CA VAL A 8 0.69 -13.73 -14.27
C VAL A 8 0.67 -12.21 -14.06
N SER A 9 0.74 -11.41 -15.13
CA SER A 9 0.64 -9.95 -15.04
C SER A 9 -0.73 -9.51 -14.50
N ALA A 10 -1.82 -10.09 -15.00
CA ALA A 10 -3.17 -9.76 -14.55
C ALA A 10 -3.38 -10.11 -13.07
N LEU A 11 -2.85 -11.26 -12.62
CA LEU A 11 -2.90 -11.64 -11.20
C LEU A 11 -2.08 -10.67 -10.34
N SER A 12 -0.88 -10.29 -10.79
CA SER A 12 -0.03 -9.34 -10.07
C SER A 12 -0.66 -7.95 -9.94
N GLU A 13 -1.41 -7.50 -10.96
CA GLU A 13 -2.17 -6.24 -10.91
C GLU A 13 -3.31 -6.32 -9.90
N LEU A 14 -4.09 -7.41 -9.94
CA LEU A 14 -5.17 -7.66 -8.99
C LEU A 14 -4.65 -7.74 -7.55
N ASP A 15 -3.51 -8.41 -7.33
CA ASP A 15 -2.86 -8.49 -6.03
C ASP A 15 -2.41 -7.10 -5.54
N ALA A 16 -1.85 -6.28 -6.43
CA ALA A 16 -1.40 -4.91 -6.12
C ALA A 16 -2.55 -3.97 -5.73
N ASP A 17 -3.73 -4.16 -6.31
CA ASP A 17 -4.92 -3.40 -5.95
C ASP A 17 -5.57 -3.95 -4.68
N PHE A 18 -5.65 -5.28 -4.54
CA PHE A 18 -6.20 -5.93 -3.35
C PHE A 18 -5.42 -5.58 -2.09
N ILE A 19 -4.09 -5.53 -2.18
CA ILE A 19 -3.29 -5.19 -1.01
C ILE A 19 -3.53 -3.75 -0.55
N ARG A 20 -3.93 -2.80 -1.42
CA ARG A 20 -4.29 -1.41 -0.99
C ARG A 20 -5.57 -1.42 -0.16
N VAL A 21 -6.58 -2.15 -0.62
CA VAL A 21 -7.84 -2.34 0.11
C VAL A 21 -7.59 -3.00 1.46
N LEU A 22 -6.69 -3.98 1.52
CA LEU A 22 -6.30 -4.64 2.77
C LEU A 22 -5.65 -3.65 3.76
N GLU A 23 -4.78 -2.76 3.28
CA GLU A 23 -4.14 -1.73 4.10
C GLU A 23 -5.15 -0.74 4.67
N ASP A 24 -6.08 -0.25 3.84
CA ASP A 24 -7.16 0.64 4.30
C ASP A 24 -8.08 -0.06 5.31
N LEU A 25 -8.41 -1.34 5.07
CA LEU A 25 -9.21 -2.13 6.00
C LEU A 25 -8.50 -2.32 7.35
N ILE A 26 -7.20 -2.63 7.33
CA ILE A 26 -6.38 -2.73 8.54
C ILE A 26 -6.41 -1.39 9.29
N ASP A 27 -6.21 -0.27 8.60
CA ASP A 27 -6.24 1.06 9.22
C ASP A 27 -7.61 1.40 9.83
N VAL A 28 -8.71 1.04 9.17
CA VAL A 28 -10.07 1.19 9.72
C VAL A 28 -10.26 0.34 10.96
N LEU A 29 -9.81 -0.92 10.95
CA LEU A 29 -9.93 -1.82 12.10
C LEU A 29 -9.06 -1.38 13.29
N LEU A 30 -7.87 -0.83 13.03
CA LEU A 30 -7.01 -0.19 14.04
C LEU A 30 -7.69 1.04 14.64
N ALA A 31 -8.23 1.91 13.78
CA ALA A 31 -8.89 3.15 14.20
C ALA A 31 -10.15 2.88 15.03
N ASN A 32 -10.90 1.82 14.70
CA ASN A 32 -12.04 1.36 15.47
C ASN A 32 -11.62 0.62 16.77
N GLY A 33 -10.33 0.29 16.92
CA GLY A 33 -9.82 -0.46 18.07
C GLY A 33 -10.21 -1.94 18.08
N THR A 34 -10.73 -2.46 16.95
CA THR A 34 -11.12 -3.87 16.78
C THR A 34 -9.92 -4.80 16.80
N ILE A 35 -8.79 -4.34 16.26
CA ILE A 35 -7.50 -5.07 16.29
C ILE A 35 -6.41 -4.14 16.80
N ARG A 36 -5.43 -4.68 17.54
CA ARG A 36 -4.23 -3.94 17.96
C ARG A 36 -3.04 -4.33 17.10
N LEU A 37 -2.07 -3.43 16.96
CA LEU A 37 -0.79 -3.74 16.31
C LEU A 37 -0.09 -4.96 16.92
N THR A 38 -0.23 -5.15 18.23
CA THR A 38 0.35 -6.26 18.98
C THR A 38 -0.25 -7.62 18.66
N ASP A 39 -1.43 -7.63 18.04
CA ASP A 39 -2.16 -8.85 17.71
C ASP A 39 -1.76 -9.38 16.32
N LEU A 40 -1.01 -8.59 15.56
CA LEU A 40 -0.51 -8.96 14.24
C LEU A 40 0.83 -9.69 14.35
N PRO A 41 1.07 -10.75 13.56
CA PRO A 41 2.35 -11.42 13.54
C PRO A 41 3.46 -10.47 13.07
N PRO A 42 4.71 -10.64 13.54
CA PRO A 42 5.82 -9.72 13.25
C PRO A 42 6.08 -9.54 11.75
N GLN A 43 5.82 -10.58 10.95
CA GLN A 43 5.93 -10.52 9.49
C GLN A 43 4.87 -9.59 8.85
N ALA A 44 3.64 -9.59 9.37
CA ALA A 44 2.58 -8.70 8.90
C ALA A 44 2.87 -7.25 9.28
N LEU A 45 3.37 -7.02 10.49
CA LEU A 45 3.79 -5.70 10.96
C LEU A 45 4.89 -5.11 10.08
N ALA A 46 5.91 -5.92 9.76
CA ALA A 46 7.01 -5.50 8.89
C ALA A 46 6.53 -5.13 7.49
N LYS A 47 5.67 -5.96 6.88
CA LYS A 47 5.08 -5.68 5.56
C LYS A 47 4.21 -4.42 5.57
N LEU A 48 3.38 -4.25 6.59
CA LEU A 48 2.54 -3.06 6.74
C LEU A 48 3.39 -1.78 6.86
N ASN A 49 4.43 -1.81 7.70
CA ASN A 49 5.35 -0.69 7.85
C ASN A 49 6.12 -0.37 6.57
N GLN A 50 6.65 -1.38 5.88
CA GLN A 50 7.33 -1.20 4.59
C GLN A 50 6.42 -0.52 3.57
N ARG A 51 5.15 -0.91 3.54
CA ARG A 51 4.19 -0.39 2.57
C ARG A 51 3.70 1.01 2.91
N LYS A 52 3.46 1.30 4.20
CA LYS A 52 3.21 2.66 4.69
C LYS A 52 4.36 3.60 4.37
N HIS A 53 5.61 3.17 4.56
CA HIS A 53 6.78 3.95 4.17
C HIS A 53 6.88 4.17 2.66
N ALA A 54 6.67 3.13 1.85
CA ALA A 54 6.68 3.27 0.39
C ALA A 54 5.62 4.27 -0.09
N ARG A 55 4.41 4.20 0.48
CA ARG A 55 3.32 5.13 0.20
C ARG A 55 3.63 6.54 0.66
N ALA A 56 4.18 6.72 1.87
CA ALA A 56 4.58 8.04 2.36
C ALA A 56 5.62 8.68 1.44
N ARG A 57 6.67 7.94 1.02
CA ARG A 57 7.68 8.45 0.09
C ARG A 57 7.12 8.80 -1.28
N LEU A 58 6.17 8.01 -1.79
CA LEU A 58 5.49 8.32 -3.04
C LEU A 58 4.64 9.59 -2.90
N ARG A 59 3.94 9.76 -1.78
CA ARG A 59 3.14 10.95 -1.51
C ARG A 59 4.00 12.18 -1.32
N ASP A 60 5.08 12.10 -0.55
CA ASP A 60 6.07 13.18 -0.39
C ASP A 60 6.67 13.57 -1.74
N SER A 61 6.97 12.60 -2.62
CA SER A 61 7.46 12.88 -3.96
C SER A 61 6.41 13.54 -4.86
N LEU A 62 5.12 13.23 -4.69
CA LEU A 62 4.04 13.87 -5.43
C LEU A 62 3.74 15.27 -4.88
N ASP A 63 3.80 15.46 -3.55
CA ASP A 63 3.64 16.75 -2.89
C ASP A 63 4.77 17.71 -3.32
N LEU A 64 6.02 17.24 -3.39
CA LEU A 64 7.16 18.03 -3.92
C LEU A 64 6.98 18.48 -5.37
N ILE A 65 6.36 17.65 -6.23
CA ILE A 65 6.06 18.03 -7.62
C ILE A 65 4.92 19.06 -7.66
N ASN A 66 3.93 18.92 -6.78
CA ASN A 66 2.80 19.86 -6.69
C ASN A 66 3.22 21.25 -6.20
N ASP A 67 4.24 21.33 -5.34
CA ASP A 67 4.78 22.60 -4.85
C ASP A 67 5.57 23.37 -5.94
N GLU A 68 6.16 22.68 -6.91
CA GLU A 68 6.88 23.31 -8.04
C GLU A 68 5.94 23.91 -9.10
N ASP A 69 4.75 23.33 -9.29
CA ASP A 69 3.75 23.82 -10.25
C ASP A 69 2.95 25.04 -9.71
N GLN A 70 3.09 25.38 -8.43
CA GLN A 70 2.41 26.55 -7.83
C GLN A 70 3.27 27.83 -7.84
N LEU A 71 4.48 27.78 -8.43
CA LEU A 71 5.45 28.89 -8.51
C LEU A 71 5.55 29.57 -9.89
N LEU A 72 4.55 29.42 -10.77
CA LEU A 72 4.48 30.10 -12.07
C LEU A 72 3.32 31.09 -12.19
#